data_AF-A0A059ZMS3-F1
#
_entry.id   AF-A0A059ZMS3-F1
#
_cell.length_a   1.000
_cell.length_b   1.000
_cell.length_c   1.000
_cell.angle_alpha   90.00
_cell.angle_beta   90.00
_cell.angle_gamma   90.00
#
_symmetry.space_group_name_H-M   'P 1'
#
loop_
_entity.id
_entity.type
_entity.pdbx_description
1 polymer ?
#
loop_
_entity_poly.entity_id
_entity_poly.type
_entity_poly.pdbx_seq_one_letter_code
_entity_poly.pdbx_strand_id
1 'polypeptide(L)'
;MAGHFPFSGKANRVSVYAFFEAHNWGLEAQEKYYEHWYTWAKNFVLNDPDLLAAKGVLFQGEHFHFGTHADHEFHLHGYAIATRLLDLGEFIKGSILPKLDHEALHQLEEEHHHWVEEANAVAAKHPRPEAPEIGRYRHV
;
A
#
# COMPACT_ATOMS: atom_id res chain seq x y z
N MET A 1 2.82 -18.33 -8.32
CA MET A 1 3.82 -17.47 -7.67
C MET A 1 3.12 -16.14 -7.42
N ALA A 2 3.06 -15.65 -6.19
CA ALA A 2 2.51 -14.33 -5.91
C ALA A 2 3.66 -13.32 -6.03
N GLY A 3 3.47 -12.22 -6.75
CA GLY A 3 4.50 -11.20 -6.93
C GLY A 3 5.02 -10.66 -5.60
N HIS A 4 6.24 -10.12 -5.62
CA HIS A 4 6.97 -9.62 -4.44
C HIS A 4 6.45 -8.25 -3.96
N PHE A 5 5.18 -8.17 -3.59
CA PHE A 5 4.53 -6.96 -3.06
C PHE A 5 4.70 -6.87 -1.54
N PRO A 6 4.69 -5.66 -0.92
CA PRO A 6 4.91 -5.50 0.52
C PRO A 6 3.80 -6.12 1.40
N PHE A 7 2.66 -6.47 0.81
CA PHE A 7 1.52 -7.15 1.45
C PHE A 7 1.39 -8.64 1.04
N SER A 8 2.30 -9.14 0.19
CA SER A 8 2.37 -10.55 -0.19
C SER A 8 2.91 -11.41 0.96
N GLY A 9 2.51 -12.69 0.98
CA GLY A 9 2.91 -13.63 2.03
C GLY A 9 2.23 -13.37 3.38
N LYS A 10 2.96 -13.62 4.48
CA LYS A 10 2.51 -13.41 5.88
C LYS A 10 2.76 -11.96 6.33
N ALA A 11 2.37 -11.00 5.49
CA ALA A 11 2.54 -9.59 5.79
C ALA A 11 1.65 -9.14 6.96
N ASN A 12 2.12 -8.15 7.70
CA ASN A 12 1.38 -7.43 8.72
C ASN A 12 1.81 -5.95 8.72
N ARG A 13 1.19 -5.12 9.55
CA ARG A 13 1.49 -3.67 9.58
C ARG A 13 2.97 -3.36 9.84
N VAL A 14 3.66 -4.21 10.60
CA VAL A 14 5.09 -4.04 10.92
C VAL A 14 5.95 -4.37 9.70
N SER A 15 5.64 -5.43 8.94
CA SER A 15 6.41 -5.77 7.73
C SER A 15 6.21 -4.73 6.62
N VAL A 16 4.98 -4.22 6.46
CA VAL A 16 4.70 -3.12 5.50
C VAL A 16 5.44 -1.85 5.90
N TYR A 17 5.46 -1.53 7.19
CA TYR A 17 6.22 -0.37 7.66
C TYR A 17 7.73 -0.56 7.52
N ALA A 18 8.25 -1.77 7.78
CA ALA A 18 9.67 -2.09 7.59
C ALA A 18 10.10 -1.93 6.12
N PHE A 19 9.20 -2.21 5.16
CA PHE A 19 9.43 -1.89 3.75
C PHE A 19 9.60 -0.39 3.53
N PHE A 20 8.73 0.46 4.10
CA PHE A 20 8.89 1.92 4.01
C PHE A 20 10.19 2.43 4.66
N GLU A 21 10.59 1.86 5.80
CA GLU A 21 11.85 2.19 6.47
C GLU A 21 13.07 1.79 5.62
N ALA A 22 13.04 0.63 4.97
CA ALA A 22 14.12 0.18 4.08
C ALA A 22 14.33 1.13 2.89
N HIS A 23 13.27 1.81 2.46
CA HIS A 23 13.33 2.84 1.43
C HIS A 23 13.51 4.27 1.97
N ASN A 24 13.64 4.44 3.29
CA ASN A 24 13.73 5.73 3.98
C ASN A 24 12.57 6.69 3.62
N TRP A 25 11.37 6.16 3.40
CA TRP A 25 10.22 6.97 2.99
C TRP A 25 9.62 7.77 4.14
N GLY A 26 9.51 9.08 3.93
CA GLY A 26 8.65 9.97 4.71
C GLY A 26 7.17 9.80 4.34
N LEU A 27 6.28 10.51 5.04
CA LEU A 27 4.83 10.39 4.86
C LEU A 27 4.39 10.59 3.40
N GLU A 28 4.91 11.63 2.74
CA GLU A 28 4.54 11.96 1.35
C GLU A 28 4.89 10.83 0.36
N ALA A 29 6.06 10.20 0.50
CA ALA A 29 6.44 9.06 -0.33
C ALA A 29 5.57 7.83 -0.06
N GLN A 30 5.19 7.60 1.20
CA GLN A 30 4.28 6.52 1.58
C GLN A 30 2.86 6.76 1.02
N GLU A 31 2.34 7.97 1.12
CA GLU A 31 1.04 8.38 0.57
C GLU A 31 1.03 8.23 -0.94
N LYS A 32 2.10 8.67 -1.62
CA LYS A 32 2.24 8.51 -3.07
C LYS A 32 2.20 7.03 -3.48
N TYR A 33 2.99 6.21 -2.80
CA TYR A 33 3.04 4.77 -3.06
C TYR A 33 1.68 4.10 -2.82
N TYR A 34 0.96 4.49 -1.76
CA TYR A 34 -0.38 4.00 -1.48
C TYR A 34 -1.41 4.43 -2.55
N GLU A 35 -1.33 5.67 -3.03
CA GLU A 35 -2.19 6.20 -4.10
C GLU A 35 -2.10 5.34 -5.37
N HIS A 36 -0.91 4.90 -5.76
CA HIS A 36 -0.74 4.01 -6.91
C HIS A 36 -1.51 2.69 -6.73
N TRP A 37 -1.30 2.02 -5.59
CA TRP A 37 -2.01 0.77 -5.29
C TRP A 37 -3.53 0.95 -5.24
N TYR A 38 -4.00 2.03 -4.62
CA TYR A 38 -5.43 2.33 -4.54
C TYR A 38 -6.03 2.57 -5.92
N THR A 39 -5.37 3.38 -6.75
CA THR A 39 -5.81 3.71 -8.10
C THR A 39 -5.84 2.47 -8.99
N TRP A 40 -4.78 1.67 -8.94
CA TRP A 40 -4.70 0.42 -9.67
C TRP A 40 -5.82 -0.55 -9.27
N ALA A 41 -6.01 -0.79 -7.98
CA ALA A 41 -7.05 -1.69 -7.49
C ALA A 41 -8.47 -1.19 -7.82
N LYS A 42 -8.70 0.12 -7.68
CA LYS A 42 -9.96 0.77 -8.08
C LYS A 42 -10.24 0.53 -9.55
N ASN A 43 -9.27 0.82 -10.42
CA ASN A 43 -9.43 0.63 -11.87
C ASN A 43 -9.70 -0.83 -12.22
N PHE A 44 -9.01 -1.78 -11.58
CA PHE A 44 -9.26 -3.20 -11.79
C PHE A 44 -10.71 -3.57 -11.42
N VAL A 45 -11.17 -3.15 -10.24
CA VAL A 45 -12.53 -3.44 -9.76
C VAL A 45 -13.60 -2.80 -10.63
N LEU A 46 -13.40 -1.57 -11.09
CA LEU A 46 -14.38 -0.88 -11.93
C LEU A 46 -14.48 -1.46 -13.35
N ASN A 47 -13.42 -2.11 -13.83
CA ASN A 47 -13.36 -2.71 -15.17
C ASN A 47 -13.73 -4.21 -15.20
N ASP A 48 -13.74 -4.91 -14.05
CA ASP A 48 -14.20 -6.29 -13.94
C ASP A 48 -15.69 -6.31 -13.52
N PRO A 49 -16.63 -6.82 -14.35
CA PRO A 49 -18.06 -6.77 -14.05
C PRO A 49 -18.46 -7.48 -12.75
N ASP A 50 -17.80 -8.59 -12.41
CA ASP A 50 -18.11 -9.37 -11.21
C ASP A 50 -17.63 -8.64 -9.95
N LEU A 51 -16.41 -8.10 -10.01
CA LEU A 51 -15.85 -7.31 -8.91
C LEU A 51 -16.58 -5.98 -8.74
N LEU A 52 -16.98 -5.33 -9.83
CA LEU A 52 -17.79 -4.11 -9.77
C LEU A 52 -19.10 -4.37 -9.03
N ALA A 53 -19.81 -5.45 -9.39
CA ALA A 53 -21.06 -5.82 -8.75
C ALA A 53 -20.88 -6.18 -7.26
N ALA A 54 -19.81 -6.88 -6.91
CA ALA A 54 -19.61 -7.39 -5.54
C ALA A 54 -18.88 -6.42 -4.59
N LYS A 55 -17.99 -5.58 -5.14
CA LYS A 55 -16.98 -4.80 -4.39
C LYS A 55 -16.89 -3.34 -4.82
N GLY A 56 -17.58 -2.92 -5.89
CA GLY A 56 -17.52 -1.55 -6.40
C GLY A 56 -17.85 -0.48 -5.36
N VAL A 57 -18.77 -0.78 -4.44
CA VAL A 57 -19.14 0.07 -3.29
C VAL A 57 -17.94 0.46 -2.42
N LEU A 58 -16.92 -0.40 -2.32
CA LEU A 58 -15.70 -0.11 -1.54
C LEU A 58 -14.86 1.02 -2.13
N PHE A 59 -15.13 1.43 -3.38
CA PHE A 59 -14.37 2.43 -4.14
C PHE A 59 -15.22 3.66 -4.56
N GLN A 60 -16.44 3.80 -4.03
CA GLN A 60 -17.39 4.87 -4.38
C GLN A 60 -17.17 6.20 -3.63
N GLY A 61 -16.23 6.27 -2.69
CA GLY A 61 -15.89 7.51 -1.96
C GLY A 61 -14.90 8.42 -2.70
N GLU A 62 -14.95 9.73 -2.39
CA GLU A 62 -14.09 10.76 -3.00
C GLU A 62 -12.65 10.80 -2.47
N HIS A 63 -12.27 9.98 -1.47
CA HIS A 63 -10.95 10.08 -0.84
C HIS A 63 -10.25 8.74 -0.62
N PHE A 64 -8.91 8.80 -0.65
CA PHE A 64 -7.85 7.80 -0.47
C PHE A 64 -7.92 6.95 0.83
N HIS A 65 -9.08 6.40 1.16
CA HIS A 65 -9.34 5.76 2.44
C HIS A 65 -9.97 4.39 2.16
N PHE A 66 -9.13 3.35 2.12
CA PHE A 66 -9.57 1.96 2.02
C PHE A 66 -9.32 1.26 3.36
N GLY A 67 -10.33 0.52 3.85
CA GLY A 67 -10.24 -0.26 5.08
C GLY A 67 -10.87 0.43 6.31
N THR A 68 -11.22 -0.37 7.31
CA THR A 68 -11.91 0.06 8.55
C THR A 68 -11.01 0.90 9.48
N HIS A 69 -9.71 0.93 9.22
CA HIS A 69 -8.73 1.67 10.02
C HIS A 69 -8.30 3.00 9.39
N ALA A 70 -8.91 3.40 8.27
CA ALA A 70 -8.48 4.57 7.52
C ALA A 70 -8.53 5.87 8.37
N ASP A 71 -9.48 6.02 9.28
CA ASP A 71 -9.72 7.29 10.01
C ASP A 71 -9.40 7.23 11.52
N HIS A 72 -8.93 6.10 12.03
CA HIS A 72 -8.68 5.91 13.46
C HIS A 72 -7.20 6.19 13.82
N GLU A 73 -6.84 7.46 13.91
CA GLU A 73 -5.46 7.92 14.19
C GLU A 73 -5.00 7.69 15.65
N PHE A 74 -5.93 7.46 16.59
CA PHE A 74 -5.69 7.54 18.03
C PHE A 74 -4.66 6.52 18.60
N HIS A 75 -4.23 5.51 17.83
CA HIS A 75 -3.20 4.55 18.24
C HIS A 75 -2.07 4.36 17.23
N LEU A 76 -2.13 5.01 16.06
CA LEU A 76 -1.34 4.58 14.91
C LEU A 76 0.03 5.25 14.75
N HIS A 77 0.50 6.17 15.58
CA HIS A 77 1.92 6.59 15.70
C HIS A 77 2.77 6.65 14.39
N GLY A 78 2.23 7.15 13.27
CA GLY A 78 2.93 7.19 11.97
C GLY A 78 2.81 5.91 11.09
N TYR A 79 1.98 4.95 11.47
CA TYR A 79 1.68 3.69 10.78
C TYR A 79 0.37 3.72 9.98
N ALA A 80 -0.31 4.86 9.87
CA ALA A 80 -1.62 4.95 9.22
C ALA A 80 -1.57 4.42 7.77
N ILE A 81 -0.57 4.83 7.00
CA ILE A 81 -0.41 4.38 5.60
C ILE A 81 -0.05 2.89 5.53
N ALA A 82 0.80 2.39 6.42
CA ALA A 82 1.16 0.97 6.45
C ALA A 82 -0.06 0.08 6.75
N THR A 83 -0.93 0.51 7.67
CA THR A 83 -2.19 -0.20 7.98
C THR A 83 -3.17 -0.12 6.80
N ARG A 84 -3.37 1.05 6.20
CA ARG A 84 -4.25 1.20 5.02
C ARG A 84 -3.76 0.35 3.84
N LEU A 85 -2.44 0.34 3.59
CA LEU A 85 -1.85 -0.49 2.56
C LEU A 85 -1.99 -1.99 2.86
N LEU A 86 -1.92 -2.39 4.13
CA LEU A 86 -2.18 -3.78 4.51
C LEU A 86 -3.64 -4.16 4.21
N ASP A 87 -4.61 -3.36 4.66
CA ASP A 87 -6.04 -3.61 4.45
C ASP A 87 -6.37 -3.70 2.94
N LEU A 88 -5.84 -2.76 2.14
CA LEU A 88 -5.96 -2.81 0.68
C LEU A 88 -5.24 -4.02 0.08
N GLY A 89 -4.05 -4.34 0.56
CA GLY A 89 -3.24 -5.47 0.11
C GLY A 89 -3.90 -6.82 0.38
N GLU A 90 -4.60 -6.98 1.50
CA GLU A 90 -5.38 -8.17 1.81
C GLU A 90 -6.55 -8.33 0.83
N PHE A 91 -7.24 -7.24 0.49
CA PHE A 91 -8.26 -7.26 -0.55
C PHE A 91 -7.68 -7.63 -1.91
N ILE A 92 -6.59 -6.99 -2.34
CA ILE A 92 -5.91 -7.27 -3.62
C ILE A 92 -5.52 -8.76 -3.69
N LYS A 93 -4.88 -9.28 -2.64
CA LYS A 93 -4.45 -10.69 -2.55
C LYS A 93 -5.62 -11.67 -2.59
N GLY A 94 -6.72 -11.33 -1.91
CA GLY A 94 -7.87 -12.22 -1.80
C GLY A 94 -8.85 -12.17 -2.97
N SER A 95 -8.91 -11.05 -3.70
CA SER A 95 -9.95 -10.80 -4.71
C SER A 95 -9.42 -10.50 -6.11
N ILE A 96 -8.23 -9.88 -6.24
CA ILE A 96 -7.70 -9.44 -7.54
C ILE A 96 -6.59 -10.38 -8.03
N LEU A 97 -5.54 -10.64 -7.24
CA LEU A 97 -4.41 -11.47 -7.67
C LEU A 97 -4.80 -12.86 -8.21
N PRO A 98 -5.79 -13.57 -7.65
CA PRO A 98 -6.21 -14.87 -8.20
C PRO A 98 -6.82 -14.81 -9.61
N LYS A 99 -7.23 -13.62 -10.06
CA LYS A 99 -7.79 -13.38 -11.40
C LYS A 99 -6.73 -13.01 -12.44
N LEU A 100 -5.51 -12.69 -12.02
CA LEU A 100 -4.43 -12.33 -12.93
C LEU A 100 -3.81 -13.60 -13.53
N ASP A 101 -3.58 -13.58 -14.84
CA ASP A 101 -2.75 -14.56 -15.50
C ASP A 101 -1.26 -14.24 -15.30
N HIS A 102 -0.39 -15.07 -15.88
CA HIS A 102 1.05 -14.90 -15.72
C HIS A 102 1.58 -13.59 -16.33
N GLU A 103 1.03 -13.18 -17.48
CA GLU A 103 1.46 -11.98 -18.17
C GLU A 103 1.03 -10.73 -17.41
N ALA A 104 -0.23 -10.68 -16.97
CA ALA A 104 -0.77 -9.59 -16.15
C ALA A 104 -0.05 -9.49 -14.80
N LEU A 105 0.34 -10.62 -14.19
CA LEU A 105 1.13 -10.60 -12.97
C LEU A 105 2.54 -10.05 -13.21
N HIS A 106 3.17 -10.38 -14.33
CA HIS A 106 4.49 -9.86 -14.66
C HIS A 106 4.45 -8.35 -14.95
N GLN A 107 3.45 -7.89 -15.70
CA GLN A 107 3.20 -6.46 -15.91
C GLN A 107 2.99 -5.72 -14.59
N LEU A 108 2.24 -6.32 -13.66
CA LEU A 108 2.06 -5.73 -12.33
C LEU A 108 3.37 -5.64 -11.53
N GLU A 109 4.29 -6.59 -11.69
CA GLU A 109 5.63 -6.51 -11.06
C GLU A 109 6.46 -5.37 -11.64
N GLU A 110 6.37 -5.13 -12.95
CA GLU A 110 7.02 -3.99 -13.61
C GLU A 110 6.41 -2.65 -13.17
N GLU A 111 5.09 -2.53 -13.16
CA GLU A 111 4.38 -1.35 -12.65
C GLU A 111 4.74 -1.07 -11.20
N HIS A 112 4.77 -2.11 -10.37
CA HIS A 112 5.15 -2.02 -8.96
C HIS A 112 6.57 -1.47 -8.81
N HIS A 113 7.51 -1.92 -9.64
CA HIS A 113 8.88 -1.40 -9.63
C HIS A 113 8.91 0.10 -9.90
N HIS A 114 8.17 0.58 -10.90
CA HIS A 114 8.07 2.00 -11.21
C HIS A 114 7.45 2.81 -10.07
N TRP A 115 6.41 2.30 -9.40
CA TRP A 115 5.83 3.01 -8.25
C TRP A 115 6.81 3.13 -7.09
N VAL A 116 7.68 2.14 -6.89
CA VAL A 116 8.77 2.21 -5.90
C VAL A 116 9.80 3.28 -6.30
N GLU A 117 10.19 3.35 -7.57
CA GLU A 117 11.10 4.39 -8.08
C GLU A 117 10.53 5.81 -7.94
N GLU A 118 9.25 6.00 -8.26
CA GLU A 118 8.55 7.28 -8.10
C GLU A 118 8.52 7.72 -6.63
N ALA A 119 8.19 6.81 -5.72
CA ALA A 119 8.20 7.09 -4.28
C ALA A 119 9.62 7.37 -3.75
N ASN A 120 10.65 6.67 -4.25
CA ASN A 120 12.05 6.99 -3.95
C ASN A 120 12.43 8.39 -4.43
N ALA A 121 11.95 8.81 -5.60
CA ALA A 121 12.20 10.16 -6.13
C ALA A 121 11.51 11.25 -5.28
N VAL A 122 10.31 10.96 -4.74
CA VAL A 122 9.66 11.84 -3.75
C VAL A 122 10.50 11.94 -2.48
N ALA A 123 10.93 10.79 -1.93
CA ALA A 123 11.76 10.75 -0.73
C ALA A 123 13.12 11.48 -0.91
N ALA A 124 13.70 11.46 -2.11
CA ALA A 124 14.93 12.20 -2.40
C ALA A 124 14.73 13.74 -2.37
N LYS A 125 13.54 14.23 -2.75
CA LYS A 125 13.19 15.66 -2.70
C LYS A 125 12.73 16.11 -1.32
N HIS A 126 12.11 15.20 -0.58
CA HIS A 126 11.56 15.42 0.75
C HIS A 126 12.14 14.37 1.72
N PRO A 127 13.43 14.45 2.06
CA PRO A 127 14.07 13.47 2.92
C PRO A 127 13.40 13.47 4.30
N ARG A 128 13.26 12.27 4.86
CA ARG A 128 12.70 12.11 6.20
C ARG A 128 13.57 12.89 7.21
N PRO A 129 12.97 13.65 8.14
CA PRO A 129 13.74 14.27 9.22
C PRO A 129 14.50 13.19 10.00
N GLU A 130 15.69 13.53 10.48
CA GLU A 130 16.55 12.61 11.22
C GLU A 130 15.77 11.89 12.32
N ALA A 131 16.03 10.59 12.49
CA ALA A 131 15.41 9.83 13.56
C ALA A 131 15.77 10.49 14.91
N PRO A 132 14.82 10.63 15.85
CA PRO A 132 15.14 11.14 17.18
C PRO A 132 16.22 10.27 17.84
N GLU A 133 17.11 10.88 18.63
CA GLU A 133 18.23 10.21 19.32
C GLU A 133 17.79 8.99 20.15
N ILE A 134 16.53 8.98 20.59
CA ILE A 134 15.90 7.83 21.25
C ILE A 134 15.11 7.06 20.20
N GLY A 135 15.58 5.88 19.85
CA GLY A 135 14.97 5.02 18.82
C GLY A 135 13.47 4.82 19.05
N ARG A 136 12.69 4.95 17.97
CA ARG A 136 11.20 4.84 17.96
C ARG A 136 10.68 3.48 18.49
N TYR A 137 11.56 2.50 18.69
CA TYR A 137 11.27 1.19 19.26
C TYR A 137 12.10 0.94 20.53
N ARG A 138 11.62 1.40 21.68
CA ARG A 138 11.78 0.61 22.91
C ARG A 138 10.39 0.20 23.36
N HIS A 139 10.13 -1.11 23.36
CA HIS A 139 9.19 -1.67 24.32
C HIS A 139 9.66 -1.20 25.69
N VAL A 140 8.83 -0.43 26.39
CA VAL A 140 8.93 -0.27 27.84
C VAL A 140 8.03 -1.31 28.48
#